data_AF-A0A9D6U0A4-F1
#
_entry.id   AF-A0A9D6U0A4-F1
#
_cell.length_a   1.000
_cell.length_b   1.000
_cell.length_c   1.000
_cell.angle_alpha   90.00
_cell.angle_beta   90.00
_cell.angle_gamma   90.00
#
_symmetry.space_group_name_H-M   'P 1'
#
loop_
_entity.id
_entity.type
_entity.pdbx_description
1 polymer ?
#
loop_
_entity_poly.entity_id
_entity_poly.type
_entity_poly.pdbx_seq_one_letter_code
_entity_poly.pdbx_strand_id
1 'polypeptide(L)'
;MLIEVLTLFPEFFASPLSQSMLSRAQSQGAVEFRILNLRDFTTDRHRVVDDRPFGGGPGMVLKIEPLVRAIRAVREQDPEVRVILLSPRGLLFSQDKARELA
;
A
#
# COMPACT_ATOMS: atom_id res chain seq x y z
N MET A 1 -4.94 2.11 -15.81
CA MET A 1 -4.33 2.70 -14.59
C MET A 1 -3.97 1.58 -13.62
N LEU A 2 -2.76 1.55 -13.05
CA LEU A 2 -2.37 0.55 -12.04
C LEU A 2 -2.35 1.21 -10.66
N ILE A 3 -2.99 0.59 -9.67
CA ILE A 3 -2.97 1.02 -8.27
C ILE A 3 -2.49 -0.14 -7.41
N GLU A 4 -1.40 0.06 -6.70
CA GLU A 4 -0.83 -0.94 -5.80
C GLU A 4 -1.00 -0.52 -4.34
N VAL A 5 -1.58 -1.40 -3.52
CA VAL A 5 -1.82 -1.17 -2.10
C VAL A 5 -0.90 -2.04 -1.28
N LEU A 6 0.08 -1.43 -0.62
CA LEU A 6 0.94 -2.11 0.35
C LEU A 6 0.27 -2.14 1.72
N THR A 7 -0.04 -3.33 2.23
CA THR A 7 -0.80 -3.52 3.46
C THR A 7 -0.37 -4.74 4.25
N LEU A 8 -0.76 -4.80 5.52
CA LEU A 8 -0.69 -6.00 6.34
C LEU A 8 -1.95 -6.87 6.24
N PHE A 9 -3.01 -6.41 5.57
CA PHE A 9 -4.29 -7.10 5.52
C PHE A 9 -4.81 -7.14 4.08
N PRO A 10 -4.17 -7.93 3.19
CA PRO A 10 -4.54 -7.95 1.78
C PRO A 10 -5.99 -8.41 1.56
N GLU A 11 -6.47 -9.37 2.35
CA GLU A 11 -7.82 -9.94 2.24
C GLU A 11 -8.92 -8.90 2.49
N PHE A 12 -8.63 -7.86 3.27
CA PHE A 12 -9.56 -6.75 3.50
C PHE A 12 -9.99 -6.08 2.19
N PHE A 13 -9.10 -6.03 1.19
CA PHE A 13 -9.36 -5.37 -0.09
C PHE A 13 -10.04 -6.28 -1.12
N ALA A 14 -10.02 -7.61 -0.91
CA ALA A 14 -10.59 -8.56 -1.86
C ALA A 14 -12.10 -8.33 -2.09
N SER A 15 -12.84 -8.04 -1.02
CA SER A 15 -14.27 -7.72 -1.11
C SER A 15 -14.51 -6.34 -1.74
N PRO A 16 -14.13 -5.21 -1.13
CA PRO A 16 -14.56 -3.89 -1.61
C PRO A 16 -14.13 -3.58 -3.04
N LEU A 17 -12.96 -4.05 -3.48
CA LEU A 17 -12.48 -3.79 -4.84
C LEU A 17 -13.18 -4.66 -5.90
N SER A 18 -13.72 -5.83 -5.52
CA SER A 18 -14.38 -6.76 -6.45
C SER A 18 -15.88 -6.49 -6.64
N GLN A 19 -16.45 -5.44 -6.03
CA GLN A 19 -17.89 -5.15 -6.08
C GLN A 19 -18.22 -3.95 -6.99
N SER A 20 -19.44 -3.98 -7.57
CA SER A 20 -20.08 -2.85 -8.25
C SER A 20 -19.17 -2.18 -9.32
N MET A 21 -19.05 -0.85 -9.30
CA MET A 21 -18.30 -0.06 -10.28
C MET A 21 -16.82 -0.42 -10.34
N LEU A 22 -16.20 -0.79 -9.21
CA LEU A 22 -14.77 -1.16 -9.18
C LEU A 22 -14.54 -2.49 -9.93
N SER A 23 -15.41 -3.48 -9.68
CA SER A 23 -15.44 -4.75 -10.43
C SER A 23 -15.59 -4.53 -11.94
N ARG A 24 -16.52 -3.65 -12.33
CA ARG A 24 -16.74 -3.31 -13.74
C ARG A 24 -15.54 -2.59 -14.36
N ALA A 25 -14.92 -1.67 -13.64
CA ALA A 25 -13.74 -0.96 -14.12
C ALA A 25 -12.56 -1.94 -14.33
N GLN A 26 -12.40 -2.93 -13.45
CA GLN A 26 -11.42 -4.00 -13.62
C GLN A 26 -11.73 -4.90 -14.83
N SER A 27 -12.97 -5.35 -15.00
CA SER A 27 -13.35 -6.22 -16.13
C SER A 27 -13.22 -5.53 -17.50
N GLN A 28 -13.28 -4.20 -17.50
CA GLN A 28 -13.05 -3.36 -18.68
C GLN A 28 -11.58 -2.94 -18.86
N GLY A 29 -10.68 -3.33 -17.95
CA GLY A 29 -9.27 -2.95 -18.00
C GLY A 29 -8.98 -1.48 -17.73
N ALA A 30 -9.95 -0.70 -17.24
CA ALA A 30 -9.76 0.71 -16.91
C ALA A 30 -8.82 0.90 -15.71
N VAL A 31 -8.89 -0.02 -14.76
CA VAL A 31 -8.01 -0.06 -13.58
C VAL A 31 -7.57 -1.49 -13.27
N GLU A 32 -6.33 -1.63 -12.82
CA GLU A 32 -5.80 -2.85 -12.21
C GLU A 32 -5.45 -2.52 -10.75
N PHE A 33 -5.91 -3.35 -9.81
CA PHE A 33 -5.54 -3.25 -8.39
C PHE A 33 -4.61 -4.41 -8.04
N ARG A 34 -3.44 -4.12 -7.48
CA ARG A 34 -2.55 -5.12 -6.88
C ARG A 34 -2.43 -4.89 -5.38
N ILE A 35 -2.65 -5.92 -4.59
CA ILE A 35 -2.58 -5.83 -3.13
C ILE A 35 -1.33 -6.58 -2.69
N LEU A 36 -0.37 -5.84 -2.15
CA LEU A 36 0.94 -6.35 -1.73
C LEU A 36 0.93 -6.55 -0.23
N ASN A 37 1.26 -7.76 0.23
CA ASN A 37 1.41 -8.02 1.66
C ASN A 37 2.82 -7.61 2.10
N LEU A 38 2.93 -6.65 3.01
CA LEU A 38 4.22 -6.16 3.51
C LEU A 38 5.07 -7.28 4.14
N ARG A 39 4.42 -8.34 4.67
CA ARG A 39 5.11 -9.50 5.25
C ARG A 39 5.95 -10.28 4.24
N ASP A 40 5.62 -10.23 2.95
CA ASP A 40 6.38 -10.92 1.92
C ASP A 40 7.73 -10.22 1.61
N PHE A 41 7.91 -9.00 2.14
CA PHE A 41 9.16 -8.22 2.02
C PHE A 41 10.02 -8.29 3.28
N THR A 42 9.73 -9.21 4.19
CA THR A 42 10.56 -9.51 5.36
C THR A 42 11.63 -10.55 5.01
N THR A 43 12.63 -10.73 5.86
CA THR A 43 13.71 -11.72 5.66
C THR A 43 13.86 -12.70 6.81
N ASP A 44 13.16 -12.45 7.91
CA ASP A 44 13.17 -13.34 9.07
C ASP A 44 12.08 -14.42 8.94
N ARG A 45 12.32 -15.57 9.59
CA ARG A 45 11.41 -16.72 9.59
C ARG A 45 9.99 -16.36 10.08
N HIS A 46 9.88 -15.39 10.98
CA HIS A 46 8.63 -15.03 11.63
C HIS A 46 7.86 -13.94 10.89
N ARG A 47 8.42 -13.41 9.79
CA ARG A 47 7.88 -12.33 8.98
C ARG A 47 7.50 -11.09 9.79
N VAL A 48 8.39 -10.68 10.69
CA VAL A 48 8.19 -9.53 11.58
C VAL A 48 8.31 -8.23 10.79
N VAL A 49 7.26 -7.41 10.86
CA VAL A 49 7.10 -6.16 10.10
C VAL A 49 7.18 -4.90 10.96
N ASP A 50 7.16 -5.04 12.28
CA ASP A 50 7.15 -3.97 13.26
C ASP A 50 8.17 -4.23 14.37
N ASP A 51 8.58 -3.17 15.05
CA ASP A 51 9.47 -3.25 16.21
C ASP A 51 9.12 -2.16 17.23
N ARG A 52 9.68 -2.27 18.43
CA ARG A 52 9.51 -1.26 19.47
C ARG A 52 10.13 0.07 19.03
N PRO A 53 9.49 1.20 19.32
CA PRO A 53 10.08 2.49 19.06
C PRO A 53 11.37 2.67 19.88
N PHE A 54 12.42 3.19 19.23
CA PHE A 54 13.60 3.65 19.95
C PHE A 54 13.23 4.78 20.93
N GLY A 55 13.78 4.74 22.15
CA GLY A 55 13.39 5.64 23.24
C GLY A 55 12.21 5.13 24.09
N GLY A 56 11.60 4.01 23.73
CA GLY A 56 10.48 3.42 24.45
C GLY A 56 9.14 4.10 24.16
N GLY A 57 8.14 3.80 25.00
CA GLY A 57 6.75 4.20 24.78
C GLY A 57 5.85 3.02 24.38
N PRO A 58 4.52 3.22 24.38
CA PRO A 58 3.58 2.16 24.04
C PRO A 58 3.54 1.89 22.53
N GLY A 59 3.16 0.68 22.17
CA GLY A 59 2.91 0.27 20.78
C GLY A 59 4.16 -0.11 20.01
N MET A 60 3.97 -0.24 18.70
CA MET A 60 4.97 -0.73 17.74
C MET A 60 5.04 0.22 16.54
N VAL A 61 6.18 0.22 15.85
CA VAL A 61 6.45 1.01 14.65
C VAL A 61 6.83 0.07 13.52
N LEU A 62 6.28 0.29 12.32
CA LEU A 62 6.67 -0.49 11.15
C LEU A 62 8.17 -0.36 10.88
N LYS A 63 8.82 -1.49 10.64
CA LYS A 63 10.23 -1.57 10.27
C LYS A 63 10.45 -0.95 8.89
N ILE A 64 11.56 -0.25 8.74
CA ILE A 64 11.87 0.46 7.50
C ILE A 64 12.29 -0.50 6.38
N GLU A 65 12.93 -1.62 6.72
CA GLU A 65 13.52 -2.54 5.73
C GLU A 65 12.46 -3.21 4.85
N PRO A 66 11.36 -3.80 5.39
CA PRO A 66 10.30 -4.36 4.55
C PRO A 66 9.60 -3.29 3.69
N LEU A 67 9.37 -2.09 4.24
CA LEU A 67 8.75 -0.98 3.51
C LEU A 67 9.58 -0.54 2.32
N VAL A 68 10.88 -0.31 2.53
CA VAL A 68 11.80 0.11 1.47
C VAL A 68 11.94 -1.00 0.42
N ARG A 69 12.01 -2.27 0.82
CA ARG A 69 12.06 -3.39 -0.12
C ARG A 69 10.80 -3.46 -0.99
N ALA A 70 9.62 -3.30 -0.40
CA ALA A 70 8.37 -3.28 -1.16
C ALA A 70 8.32 -2.13 -2.18
N ILE A 71 8.67 -0.90 -1.73
CA ILE A 71 8.67 0.28 -2.60
C ILE A 71 9.69 0.14 -3.74
N ARG A 72 10.88 -0.42 -3.46
CA ARG A 72 11.91 -0.67 -4.48
C ARG A 72 11.47 -1.71 -5.49
N ALA A 73 10.89 -2.82 -5.05
CA ALA A 73 10.40 -3.87 -5.95
C ALA A 73 9.32 -3.35 -6.92
N VAL A 74 8.47 -2.44 -6.45
CA VAL A 74 7.49 -1.74 -7.30
C VAL A 74 8.18 -0.79 -8.27
N ARG A 75 9.13 0.01 -7.80
CA ARG A 75 9.90 0.96 -8.63
C ARG A 75 10.80 0.32 -9.67
N GLU A 76 11.24 -0.92 -9.45
CA GLU A 76 11.98 -1.69 -10.46
C GLU A 76 11.11 -2.00 -11.69
N GLN A 77 9.80 -2.12 -11.51
CA GLN A 77 8.84 -2.33 -12.60
C GLN A 77 8.39 -1.01 -13.22
N ASP A 78 8.23 0.03 -12.41
CA ASP A 78 7.86 1.38 -12.84
C ASP A 78 8.63 2.46 -12.04
N PRO A 79 9.74 3.00 -12.60
CA PRO A 79 10.55 4.01 -11.92
C PRO A 79 9.81 5.31 -11.60
N GLU A 80 8.79 5.66 -12.37
CA GLU A 80 8.03 6.91 -12.24
C GLU A 80 6.80 6.76 -11.34
N VAL A 81 6.59 5.58 -10.77
CA VAL A 81 5.46 5.31 -9.88
C VAL A 81 5.41 6.29 -8.70
N ARG A 82 4.25 6.93 -8.55
CA ARG A 82 3.99 7.83 -7.44
C ARG A 82 3.71 7.03 -6.16
N VAL A 83 4.53 7.24 -5.14
CA VAL A 83 4.39 6.59 -3.82
C VAL A 83 3.64 7.51 -2.87
N ILE A 84 2.51 7.04 -2.32
CA ILE A 84 1.65 7.81 -1.42
C ILE A 84 1.55 7.10 -0.07
N LEU A 85 1.88 7.81 1.01
CA LEU A 85 1.66 7.34 2.38
C LEU A 85 0.39 7.96 2.94
N LEU A 86 -0.58 7.12 3.30
CA LEU A 86 -1.78 7.57 4.02
C LEU A 86 -1.41 7.82 5.48
N SER A 87 -1.60 9.05 5.95
CA SER A 87 -1.27 9.45 7.32
C SER A 87 -2.19 10.57 7.79
N PRO A 88 -2.58 10.61 9.09
CA PRO A 88 -3.30 11.74 9.67
C PRO A 88 -2.54 13.07 9.59
N ARG A 89 -1.21 13.03 9.41
CA ARG A 89 -0.38 14.23 9.19
C ARG A 89 -0.36 14.72 7.74
N GLY A 90 -0.99 13.98 6.83
CA GLY A 90 -1.06 14.31 5.41
C GLY A 90 -2.08 15.40 5.09
N LEU A 91 -2.17 15.75 3.81
CA LEU A 91 -3.21 16.64 3.31
C LEU A 91 -4.57 15.94 3.37
N LEU A 92 -5.62 16.68 3.74
CA LEU A 92 -6.99 16.18 3.68
C LEU A 92 -7.34 15.81 2.23
N PHE A 93 -7.84 14.59 2.04
CA PHE A 93 -8.26 14.13 0.72
C PHE A 93 -9.58 14.81 0.32
N SER A 94 -9.61 15.39 -0.89
CA SER A 94 -10.76 16.10 -1.45
C SER A 94 -11.01 15.64 -2.88
N GLN A 95 -12.17 16.02 -3.45
CA GLN A 95 -12.47 15.70 -4.85
C GLN A 95 -11.47 16.34 -5.82
N ASP A 96 -10.96 17.54 -5.50
CA ASP A 96 -9.93 18.19 -6.32
C ASP A 96 -8.61 17.43 -6.27
N LYS A 97 -8.22 16.95 -5.08
CA LYS A 97 -7.05 16.07 -4.96
C LYS A 97 -7.26 14.76 -5.72
N ALA A 98 -8.46 14.19 -5.72
CA ALA A 98 -8.77 12.99 -6.49
C ALA A 98 -8.56 13.22 -8.00
N ARG A 99 -8.96 14.38 -8.53
CA ARG A 99 -8.72 14.75 -9.94
C ARG A 99 -7.25 14.98 -10.26
N GLU A 100 -6.48 15.53 -9.33
CA GLU A 100 -5.02 15.70 -9.49
C GLU A 100 -4.28 14.35 -9.52
N LEU A 101 -4.82 13.32 -8.87
CA LEU A 101 -4.23 11.99 -8.80
C LEU A 101 -4.69 11.04 -9.92
N ALA A 102 -5.75 11.38 -10.65
CA ALA A 102 -6.33 10.56 -11.72
C ALA A 102 -5.61 10.78 -13.06
#